data_AF-A0A7J8XI93-F1
#
_entry.id   AF-A0A7J8XI93-F1
#
_cell.length_a   1.000
_cell.length_b   1.000
_cell.length_c   1.000
_cell.angle_alpha   90.00
_cell.angle_beta   90.00
_cell.angle_gamma   90.00
#
_symmetry.space_group_name_H-M   'P 1'
#
loop_
_entity.id
_entity.type
_entity.pdbx_description
1 polymer ?
#
loop_
_entity_poly.entity_id
_entity_poly.type
_entity_poly.pdbx_seq_one_letter_code
_entity_poly.pdbx_strand_id
1 'polypeptide(L)'
;LGIAEIGRGAIAPSIQPVWERQLLNARDPPRVSLLHREYDQVEEGTITSTPSENTVHRSFSIGPNQVSTLRKLLPNTLGQCSRFEVLAACIWRCRTIALKPHPDEEVRLLCMVNVRSKLSPPLPSGYYGNAVVFPAAITTARKLSQNPLGYAVKLVKQAKERVSGEYVKSVADLMVMKGRPHYPMAGSCVVTDLTRAGFEEVDFGWGKAVYGGLAKAGLGAKLPAASPCVNLVAIKGGIAISICLPAPAMDIFAKELEFHSKSLFISSGL
;
A
#
# COMPACT_ATOMS: atom_id res chain seq x y z
N LEU A 1 12.25 0.50 -17.68
CA LEU A 1 13.56 -0.09 -18.04
C LEU A 1 13.72 -0.20 -19.55
N GLY A 2 12.86 -0.93 -20.28
CA GLY A 2 13.00 -1.08 -21.74
C GLY A 2 13.15 0.22 -22.55
N ILE A 3 12.34 1.25 -22.27
CA ILE A 3 12.48 2.57 -22.93
C ILE A 3 13.83 3.24 -22.61
N ALA A 4 14.37 3.03 -21.41
CA ALA A 4 15.65 3.57 -21.00
C ALA A 4 16.82 2.87 -21.73
N GLU A 5 16.71 1.57 -21.97
CA GLU A 5 17.66 0.82 -22.81
C GLU A 5 17.67 1.33 -24.24
N ILE A 6 16.49 1.55 -24.83
CA ILE A 6 16.36 2.14 -26.18
C ILE A 6 16.96 3.55 -26.22
N GLY A 7 16.70 4.37 -25.19
CA GLY A 7 17.31 5.69 -25.06
C GLY A 7 18.85 5.68 -25.02
N ARG A 8 19.45 4.56 -24.60
CA ARG A 8 20.91 4.33 -24.60
C ARG A 8 21.42 3.62 -25.87
N GLY A 9 20.60 3.51 -26.91
CA GLY A 9 20.97 2.93 -28.19
C GLY A 9 20.71 1.43 -28.35
N ALA A 10 19.98 0.79 -27.42
CA ALA A 10 19.54 -0.59 -27.63
C ALA A 10 18.49 -0.65 -28.75
N ILE A 11 18.61 -1.63 -29.65
CA ILE A 11 17.67 -1.83 -30.77
C ILE A 11 16.30 -2.32 -30.26
N ALA A 12 16.29 -3.08 -29.16
CA ALA A 12 15.10 -3.63 -28.54
C ALA A 12 15.31 -3.76 -27.02
N PRO A 13 14.23 -3.79 -26.22
CA PRO A 13 14.35 -3.99 -24.79
C PRO A 13 14.79 -5.42 -24.46
N SER A 14 15.58 -5.59 -23.41
CA SER A 14 16.05 -6.89 -22.92
C SER A 14 14.91 -7.81 -22.48
N ILE A 15 13.79 -7.23 -22.04
CA ILE A 15 12.53 -7.94 -21.77
C ILE A 15 11.52 -7.50 -22.80
N GLN A 16 11.08 -8.43 -23.64
CA GLN A 16 10.08 -8.16 -24.66
C GLN A 16 8.71 -7.90 -24.03
N PRO A 17 7.97 -6.86 -24.45
CA PRO A 17 6.63 -6.61 -23.93
C PRO A 17 5.67 -7.71 -24.37
N VAL A 18 4.87 -8.22 -23.43
CA VAL A 18 3.90 -9.28 -23.66
C VAL A 18 2.49 -8.78 -23.35
N TRP A 19 1.60 -8.83 -24.34
CA TRP A 19 0.18 -8.51 -24.17
C TRP A 19 -0.65 -9.78 -24.05
N GLU A 20 -0.89 -10.21 -22.82
CA GLU A 20 -1.67 -11.42 -22.52
C GLU A 20 -2.67 -11.19 -21.38
N ARG A 21 -3.47 -10.12 -21.50
CA ARG A 21 -4.44 -9.75 -20.44
C ARG A 21 -5.49 -10.83 -20.17
N GLN A 22 -5.75 -11.69 -21.15
CA GLN A 22 -6.69 -12.81 -21.05
C GLN A 22 -6.32 -13.81 -19.95
N LEU A 23 -5.04 -13.87 -19.54
CA LEU A 23 -4.59 -14.66 -18.38
C LEU A 23 -5.22 -14.22 -17.05
N LEU A 24 -5.80 -13.02 -17.02
CA LEU A 24 -6.50 -12.44 -15.87
C LEU A 24 -8.03 -12.37 -16.07
N ASN A 25 -8.57 -13.01 -17.11
CA ASN A 25 -10.01 -13.05 -17.30
C ASN A 25 -10.70 -13.80 -16.14
N ALA A 26 -11.95 -13.43 -15.89
CA ALA A 26 -12.85 -14.24 -15.09
C ALA A 26 -13.01 -15.64 -15.70
N ARG A 27 -13.37 -16.60 -14.86
CA ARG A 27 -13.77 -17.94 -15.29
C ARG A 27 -15.07 -17.88 -16.08
N ASP A 28 -15.31 -18.94 -16.84
CA ASP A 28 -16.58 -19.15 -17.55
C ASP A 28 -17.18 -20.50 -17.13
N PRO A 29 -18.30 -20.50 -16.37
CA PRO A 29 -19.00 -19.33 -15.83
C PRO A 29 -18.22 -18.68 -14.66
N PRO A 30 -18.42 -17.38 -14.40
CA PRO A 30 -17.79 -16.70 -13.27
C PRO A 30 -18.37 -17.22 -11.95
N ARG A 31 -17.51 -17.50 -10.98
CA ARG A 31 -17.90 -18.01 -9.65
C ARG A 31 -17.03 -17.39 -8.56
N VAL A 32 -17.59 -16.48 -7.77
CA VAL A 32 -16.92 -16.00 -6.56
C VAL A 32 -16.78 -17.14 -5.54
N SER A 33 -15.56 -17.60 -5.29
CA SER A 33 -15.24 -18.75 -4.44
C SER A 33 -14.72 -18.34 -3.05
N LEU A 34 -14.32 -17.09 -2.88
CA LEU A 34 -13.77 -16.54 -1.64
C LEU A 34 -14.50 -15.26 -1.24
N LEU A 35 -14.50 -14.98 0.07
CA LEU A 35 -15.02 -13.73 0.61
C LEU A 35 -13.99 -12.61 0.45
N HIS A 36 -14.35 -11.57 -0.31
CA HIS A 36 -13.50 -10.40 -0.58
C HIS A 36 -13.97 -9.19 0.21
N ARG A 37 -13.60 -9.15 1.50
CA ARG A 37 -14.05 -8.11 2.44
C ARG A 37 -13.58 -6.70 2.08
N GLU A 38 -12.58 -6.58 1.21
CA GLU A 38 -12.15 -5.30 0.66
C GLU A 38 -13.23 -4.61 -0.20
N TYR A 39 -14.27 -5.34 -0.64
CA TYR A 39 -15.40 -4.81 -1.42
C TYR A 39 -16.74 -4.89 -0.68
N ASP A 40 -16.74 -5.21 0.62
CA ASP A 40 -17.96 -5.16 1.43
C ASP A 40 -18.51 -3.72 1.42
N GLN A 41 -19.83 -3.58 1.35
CA GLN A 41 -20.47 -2.27 1.51
C GLN A 41 -20.43 -1.85 2.97
N VAL A 42 -20.20 -0.57 3.22
CA VAL A 42 -19.94 -0.01 4.54
C VAL A 42 -20.70 1.28 4.64
N GLU A 43 -21.38 1.46 5.76
CA GLU A 43 -21.99 2.75 6.09
C GLU A 43 -20.91 3.85 6.14
N GLU A 44 -21.27 5.06 5.73
CA GLU A 44 -20.34 6.19 5.77
C GLU A 44 -19.92 6.46 7.23
N GLY A 45 -18.64 6.23 7.51
CA GLY A 45 -18.06 6.42 8.84
C GLY A 45 -17.69 7.87 9.13
N THR A 46 -17.29 8.17 10.37
CA THR A 46 -16.89 9.53 10.79
C THR A 46 -15.63 10.04 10.10
N ILE A 47 -14.82 9.15 9.49
CA ILE A 47 -13.65 9.53 8.69
C ILE A 47 -14.05 10.18 7.34
N THR A 48 -15.31 10.05 6.93
CA THR A 48 -15.88 10.73 5.76
C THR A 48 -16.90 11.75 6.22
N SER A 49 -16.66 13.04 5.93
CA SER A 49 -17.68 14.09 5.65
C SER A 49 -17.22 15.53 5.93
N THR A 50 -15.92 15.85 5.93
CA THR A 50 -15.53 17.25 5.66
C THR A 50 -14.30 17.27 4.76
N PRO A 51 -14.37 17.90 3.57
CA PRO A 51 -13.18 18.38 2.90
C PRO A 51 -12.49 19.32 3.87
N SER A 52 -11.47 18.83 4.58
CA SER A 52 -10.56 19.75 5.23
C SER A 52 -9.83 20.46 4.11
N GLU A 53 -10.15 21.74 3.90
CA GLU A 53 -9.45 22.61 2.94
C GLU A 53 -7.94 22.73 3.28
N ASN A 54 -7.52 22.22 4.45
CA ASN A 54 -6.16 22.26 4.97
C ASN A 54 -5.56 20.86 5.17
N THR A 55 -5.54 20.03 4.11
CA THR A 55 -4.72 18.82 4.10
C THR A 55 -3.27 19.15 3.77
N VAL A 56 -2.34 18.50 4.46
CA VAL A 56 -0.89 18.67 4.25
C VAL A 56 -0.25 17.37 3.78
N HIS A 57 0.68 17.48 2.84
CA HIS A 57 1.52 16.38 2.40
C HIS A 57 2.84 16.42 3.16
N ARG A 58 3.27 15.29 3.75
CA ARG A 58 4.60 15.15 4.36
C ARG A 58 5.24 13.82 3.96
N SER A 59 6.57 13.84 3.95
CA SER A 59 7.40 12.66 3.71
C SER A 59 8.26 12.37 4.93
N PHE A 60 8.16 11.14 5.44
CA PHE A 60 8.93 10.68 6.61
C PHE A 60 9.98 9.66 6.18
N SER A 61 11.24 9.89 6.54
CA SER A 61 12.33 8.95 6.21
C SER A 61 12.52 7.92 7.30
N ILE A 62 12.49 6.64 6.93
CA ILE A 62 12.71 5.50 7.80
C ILE A 62 13.91 4.69 7.27
N GLY A 63 14.94 4.55 8.11
CA GLY A 63 16.11 3.74 7.83
C GLY A 63 16.02 2.31 8.40
N PRO A 64 17.03 1.46 8.13
CA PRO A 64 17.10 0.09 8.65
C PRO A 64 17.03 0.01 10.18
N ASN A 65 17.62 0.98 10.89
CA ASN A 65 17.63 1.02 12.35
C ASN A 65 16.23 1.20 12.92
N GLN A 66 15.44 2.11 12.35
CA GLN A 66 14.04 2.32 12.74
C GLN A 66 13.19 1.07 12.47
N VAL A 67 13.38 0.41 11.32
CA VAL A 67 12.69 -0.86 11.03
C VAL A 67 13.08 -1.93 12.05
N SER A 68 14.36 -2.02 12.42
CA SER A 68 14.85 -2.95 13.45
C SER A 68 14.22 -2.64 14.82
N THR A 69 14.10 -1.38 15.19
CA THR A 69 13.40 -0.95 16.42
C THR A 69 11.94 -1.40 16.42
N LEU A 70 11.20 -1.18 15.32
CA LEU A 70 9.81 -1.63 15.20
C LEU A 70 9.68 -3.16 15.32
N ARG A 71 10.63 -3.91 14.77
CA ARG A 71 10.66 -5.38 14.86
C ARG A 71 10.86 -5.86 16.30
N LYS A 72 11.65 -5.15 17.11
CA LYS A 72 11.86 -5.48 18.54
C LYS A 72 10.59 -5.31 19.39
N LEU A 73 9.59 -4.56 18.91
CA LEU A 73 8.29 -4.41 19.57
C LEU A 73 7.34 -5.59 19.29
N LEU A 74 7.72 -6.52 18.40
CA LEU A 74 6.85 -7.61 17.99
C LEU A 74 7.08 -8.84 18.86
N PRO A 75 6.02 -9.54 19.28
CA PRO A 75 6.16 -10.81 19.99
C PRO A 75 6.77 -11.89 19.08
N ASN A 76 7.62 -12.74 19.67
CA ASN A 76 8.28 -13.85 18.96
C ASN A 76 7.29 -14.81 18.28
N THR A 77 6.06 -14.92 18.79
CA THR A 77 5.00 -15.79 18.25
C THR A 77 4.52 -15.40 16.86
N LEU A 78 4.82 -14.18 16.37
CA LEU A 78 4.50 -13.76 14.99
C LEU A 78 5.46 -14.33 13.94
N GLY A 79 6.60 -14.88 14.38
CA GLY A 79 7.65 -15.35 13.49
C GLY A 79 8.20 -14.24 12.60
N GLN A 80 8.69 -14.62 11.42
CA GLN A 80 9.26 -13.67 10.47
C GLN A 80 8.18 -12.81 9.81
N CYS A 81 8.33 -11.49 9.95
CA CYS A 81 7.48 -10.48 9.31
C CYS A 81 8.27 -9.75 8.22
N SER A 82 7.65 -9.49 7.07
CA SER A 82 8.28 -8.68 6.03
C SER A 82 8.42 -7.22 6.46
N ARG A 83 9.35 -6.47 5.86
CA ARG A 83 9.51 -5.03 6.13
C ARG A 83 8.19 -4.28 5.86
N PHE A 84 7.52 -4.64 4.77
CA PHE A 84 6.21 -4.10 4.41
C PHE A 84 5.17 -4.32 5.51
N GLU A 85 5.05 -5.54 6.04
CA GLU A 85 4.06 -5.85 7.09
C GLU A 85 4.25 -4.98 8.34
N VAL A 86 5.50 -4.80 8.77
CA VAL A 86 5.82 -3.98 9.94
C VAL A 86 5.50 -2.51 9.70
N LEU A 87 5.92 -1.97 8.54
CA LEU A 87 5.68 -0.56 8.22
C LEU A 87 4.21 -0.26 7.97
N ALA A 88 3.52 -1.08 7.18
CA ALA A 88 2.11 -0.88 6.85
C ALA A 88 1.23 -0.96 8.12
N ALA A 89 1.53 -1.89 9.03
CA ALA A 89 0.85 -1.97 10.33
C ALA A 89 1.10 -0.74 11.21
N CYS A 90 2.34 -0.26 11.28
CA CYS A 90 2.71 0.92 12.04
C CYS A 90 2.02 2.17 11.49
N ILE A 91 2.08 2.38 10.17
CA ILE A 91 1.40 3.48 9.48
C ILE A 91 -0.11 3.44 9.72
N TRP A 92 -0.73 2.26 9.56
CA TRP A 92 -2.18 2.09 9.75
C TRP A 92 -2.61 2.45 11.17
N ARG A 93 -1.85 1.98 12.18
CA ARG A 93 -2.10 2.29 13.58
C ARG A 93 -1.92 3.79 13.86
N CYS A 94 -0.80 4.38 13.47
CA CYS A 94 -0.51 5.81 13.69
C CYS A 94 -1.55 6.70 12.99
N ARG A 95 -1.93 6.37 11.75
CA ARG A 95 -2.96 7.10 10.99
C ARG A 95 -4.31 7.03 11.68
N THR A 96 -4.69 5.86 12.19
CA THR A 96 -5.97 5.69 12.91
C THR A 96 -6.00 6.50 14.20
N ILE A 97 -4.92 6.49 14.98
CA ILE A 97 -4.80 7.32 16.20
C ILE A 97 -4.90 8.82 15.86
N ALA A 98 -4.22 9.23 14.79
CA ALA A 98 -4.19 10.62 14.35
C ALA A 98 -5.56 11.14 13.89
N LEU A 99 -6.34 10.30 13.20
CA LEU A 99 -7.65 10.67 12.67
C LEU A 99 -8.78 10.58 13.71
N LYS A 100 -8.56 9.89 14.83
CA LYS A 100 -9.52 9.75 15.95
C LYS A 100 -10.96 9.40 15.50
N PRO A 101 -11.16 8.37 14.65
CA PRO A 101 -12.51 7.90 14.34
C PRO A 101 -13.28 7.45 15.59
N HIS A 102 -14.59 7.27 15.44
CA HIS A 102 -15.39 6.62 16.47
C HIS A 102 -14.75 5.28 16.88
N PRO A 103 -14.61 4.97 18.18
CA PRO A 103 -13.87 3.78 18.64
C PRO A 103 -14.37 2.45 18.05
N ASP A 104 -15.67 2.35 17.80
CA ASP A 104 -16.31 1.15 17.23
C ASP A 104 -16.38 1.16 15.69
N GLU A 105 -15.91 2.23 15.05
CA GLU A 105 -15.83 2.30 13.59
C GLU A 105 -14.83 1.28 13.05
N GLU A 106 -15.23 0.59 11.98
CA GLU A 106 -14.37 -0.33 11.25
C GLU A 106 -13.33 0.47 10.45
N VAL A 107 -12.06 0.15 10.69
CA VAL A 107 -10.93 0.67 9.92
C VAL A 107 -10.31 -0.45 9.11
N ARG A 108 -9.81 -0.11 7.92
CA ARG A 108 -9.25 -1.07 6.97
C ARG A 108 -7.88 -0.66 6.51
N LEU A 109 -7.02 -1.65 6.29
CA LEU A 109 -5.78 -1.51 5.54
C LEU A 109 -5.85 -2.38 4.29
N LEU A 110 -5.84 -1.74 3.13
CA LEU A 110 -5.74 -2.39 1.83
C LEU A 110 -4.26 -2.46 1.43
N CYS A 111 -3.77 -3.68 1.23
CA CYS A 111 -2.38 -3.91 0.82
C CYS A 111 -2.33 -4.15 -0.68
N MET A 112 -1.62 -3.32 -1.44
CA MET A 112 -1.44 -3.60 -2.87
C MET A 112 -0.46 -4.78 -3.07
N VAL A 113 -0.96 -5.91 -3.56
CA VAL A 113 -0.16 -7.13 -3.76
C VAL A 113 0.03 -7.39 -5.25
N ASN A 114 1.29 -7.49 -5.70
CA ASN A 114 1.63 -7.94 -7.05
C ASN A 114 1.38 -9.45 -7.17
N VAL A 115 0.51 -9.86 -8.10
CA VAL A 115 0.07 -11.25 -8.24
C VAL A 115 0.71 -12.00 -9.40
N ARG A 116 1.67 -11.40 -10.12
CA ARG A 116 2.34 -12.02 -11.28
C ARG A 116 2.89 -13.41 -10.98
N SER A 117 3.54 -13.58 -9.83
CA SER A 117 4.10 -14.88 -9.39
C SER A 117 3.12 -15.78 -8.64
N LYS A 118 1.89 -15.33 -8.40
CA LYS A 118 0.86 -16.07 -7.64
C LYS A 118 -0.05 -16.92 -8.52
N LEU A 119 0.01 -16.72 -9.83
CA LEU A 119 -0.74 -17.47 -10.83
C LEU A 119 0.02 -18.75 -11.22
N SER A 120 -0.71 -19.72 -11.75
CA SER A 120 -0.15 -20.98 -12.24
C SER A 120 -0.70 -21.24 -13.65
N PRO A 121 0.12 -21.09 -14.71
CA PRO A 121 1.50 -20.60 -14.67
C PRO A 121 1.60 -19.11 -14.23
N PRO A 122 2.78 -18.64 -13.74
CA PRO A 122 3.02 -17.23 -13.49
C PRO A 122 2.81 -16.38 -14.75
N LEU A 123 2.51 -15.09 -14.57
CA LEU A 123 2.46 -14.17 -15.71
C LEU A 123 3.85 -14.02 -16.37
N PRO A 124 3.90 -13.86 -17.70
CA PRO A 124 5.15 -13.61 -18.41
C PRO A 124 5.91 -12.42 -17.82
N SER A 125 7.25 -12.50 -17.79
CA SER A 125 8.12 -11.42 -17.30
C SER A 125 7.89 -10.10 -18.04
N GLY A 126 7.52 -10.19 -19.33
CA GLY A 126 7.18 -9.06 -20.19
C GLY A 126 5.77 -8.51 -20.03
N TYR A 127 4.92 -9.09 -19.17
CA TYR A 127 3.54 -8.63 -19.01
C TYR A 127 3.48 -7.19 -18.50
N TYR A 128 3.03 -6.29 -19.37
CA TYR A 128 3.05 -4.84 -19.11
C TYR A 128 1.73 -4.29 -18.55
N GLY A 129 0.71 -5.13 -18.33
CA GLY A 129 -0.55 -4.72 -17.73
C GLY A 129 -0.54 -4.65 -16.20
N ASN A 130 -1.67 -4.27 -15.60
CA ASN A 130 -1.86 -4.30 -14.15
C ASN A 130 -2.20 -5.71 -13.67
N ALA A 131 -1.47 -6.20 -12.68
CA ALA A 131 -1.70 -7.49 -12.03
C ALA A 131 -1.55 -7.33 -10.52
N VAL A 132 -2.57 -6.73 -9.91
CA VAL A 132 -2.61 -6.42 -8.48
C VAL A 132 -3.98 -6.75 -7.87
N VAL A 133 -3.97 -7.11 -6.59
CA VAL A 133 -5.18 -7.23 -5.75
C VAL A 133 -4.96 -6.49 -4.43
N PHE A 134 -6.03 -6.23 -3.69
CA PHE A 134 -6.03 -5.39 -2.49
C PHE A 134 -6.63 -6.11 -1.27
N PRO A 135 -6.04 -7.21 -0.78
CA PRO A 135 -6.53 -7.86 0.43
C PRO A 135 -6.63 -6.87 1.60
N ALA A 136 -7.75 -6.94 2.32
CA ALA A 136 -8.02 -6.08 3.46
C ALA A 136 -7.61 -6.75 4.79
N ALA A 137 -6.84 -6.01 5.60
CA ALA A 137 -6.80 -6.21 7.05
C ALA A 137 -7.87 -5.30 7.68
N ILE A 138 -8.69 -5.86 8.57
CA ILE A 138 -9.90 -5.20 9.09
C ILE A 138 -9.95 -5.33 10.61
N THR A 139 -10.26 -4.24 11.31
CA THR A 139 -10.55 -4.23 12.76
C THR A 139 -11.28 -2.94 13.14
N THR A 140 -11.63 -2.76 14.41
CA THR A 140 -12.19 -1.50 14.93
C THR A 140 -11.07 -0.52 15.30
N ALA A 141 -11.33 0.78 15.22
CA ALA A 141 -10.40 1.82 15.66
C ALA A 141 -9.87 1.60 17.09
N ARG A 142 -10.75 1.24 18.03
CA ARG A 142 -10.40 0.95 19.42
C ARG A 142 -9.36 -0.17 19.51
N LYS A 143 -9.66 -1.32 18.91
CA LYS A 143 -8.74 -2.48 18.91
C LYS A 143 -7.41 -2.14 18.27
N LEU A 144 -7.40 -1.43 17.14
CA LEU A 144 -6.16 -1.06 16.47
C LEU A 144 -5.28 -0.13 17.31
N SER A 145 -5.87 0.88 17.94
CA SER A 145 -5.16 1.88 18.73
C SER A 145 -4.70 1.35 20.10
N GLN A 146 -5.53 0.54 20.77
CA GLN A 146 -5.25 0.08 22.14
C GLN A 146 -4.38 -1.18 22.21
N ASN A 147 -4.34 -2.00 21.16
CA ASN A 147 -3.47 -3.18 21.15
C ASN A 147 -2.02 -2.82 20.73
N PRO A 148 -1.03 -3.66 21.11
CA PRO A 148 0.36 -3.51 20.66
C PRO A 148 0.50 -3.61 19.14
N LEU A 149 1.60 -3.05 18.59
CA LEU A 149 1.90 -3.10 17.15
C LEU A 149 1.83 -4.52 16.55
N GLY A 150 2.22 -5.54 17.33
CA GLY A 150 2.14 -6.95 16.93
C GLY A 150 0.72 -7.40 16.53
N TYR A 151 -0.33 -6.84 17.15
CA TYR A 151 -1.72 -7.11 16.76
C TYR A 151 -1.99 -6.65 15.32
N ALA A 152 -1.61 -5.41 15.00
CA ALA A 152 -1.78 -4.86 13.65
C ALA A 152 -0.95 -5.67 12.64
N VAL A 153 0.32 -5.98 12.95
CA VAL A 153 1.18 -6.79 12.08
C VAL A 153 0.59 -8.16 11.78
N LYS A 154 -0.01 -8.82 12.79
CA LYS A 154 -0.71 -10.10 12.60
C LYS A 154 -1.80 -9.99 11.54
N LEU A 155 -2.63 -8.96 11.61
CA LEU A 155 -3.73 -8.73 10.66
C LEU A 155 -3.20 -8.49 9.24
N VAL A 156 -2.17 -7.65 9.08
CA VAL A 156 -1.56 -7.37 7.77
C VAL A 156 -0.94 -8.63 7.16
N LYS A 157 -0.22 -9.39 7.97
CA LYS A 157 0.40 -10.66 7.56
C LYS A 157 -0.66 -11.66 7.08
N GLN A 158 -1.72 -11.86 7.87
CA GLN A 158 -2.83 -12.74 7.51
C GLN A 158 -3.56 -12.29 6.25
N ALA A 159 -3.77 -10.98 6.05
CA ALA A 159 -4.40 -10.46 4.83
C ALA A 159 -3.57 -10.80 3.59
N LYS A 160 -2.25 -10.60 3.64
CA LYS A 160 -1.35 -10.92 2.51
C LYS A 160 -1.23 -12.42 2.26
N GLU A 161 -1.19 -13.24 3.31
CA GLU A 161 -1.05 -14.70 3.19
C GLU A 161 -2.25 -15.37 2.51
N ARG A 162 -3.44 -14.75 2.57
CA ARG A 162 -4.64 -15.21 1.84
C ARG A 162 -4.52 -15.09 0.32
N VAL A 163 -3.60 -14.28 -0.20
CA VAL A 163 -3.46 -14.05 -1.63
C VAL A 163 -2.78 -15.25 -2.30
N SER A 164 -3.63 -16.09 -2.89
CA SER A 164 -3.30 -17.25 -3.71
C SER A 164 -3.74 -17.03 -5.17
N GLY A 165 -3.38 -17.95 -6.07
CA GLY A 165 -3.91 -17.92 -7.45
C GLY A 165 -5.45 -18.02 -7.49
N GLU A 166 -6.06 -18.75 -6.55
CA GLU A 166 -7.51 -18.84 -6.43
C GLU A 166 -8.13 -17.52 -5.94
N TYR A 167 -7.42 -16.78 -5.06
CA TYR A 167 -7.81 -15.42 -4.68
C TYR A 167 -7.93 -14.52 -5.90
N VAL A 168 -6.92 -14.54 -6.77
CA VAL A 168 -6.90 -13.71 -8.00
C VAL A 168 -8.07 -14.04 -8.91
N LYS A 169 -8.31 -15.34 -9.17
CA LYS A 169 -9.44 -15.80 -10.00
C LYS A 169 -10.78 -15.40 -9.40
N SER A 170 -10.94 -15.55 -8.09
CA SER A 170 -12.18 -15.17 -7.41
C SER A 170 -12.43 -13.66 -7.44
N VAL A 171 -11.39 -12.82 -7.37
CA VAL A 171 -11.52 -11.36 -7.56
C VAL A 171 -11.95 -11.07 -9.00
N ALA A 172 -11.34 -11.69 -10.01
CA ALA A 172 -11.71 -11.48 -11.41
C ALA A 172 -13.20 -11.81 -11.66
N ASP A 173 -13.69 -12.91 -11.08
CA ASP A 173 -15.10 -13.28 -11.16
C ASP A 173 -16.01 -12.26 -10.47
N LEU A 174 -15.62 -11.79 -9.26
CA LEU A 174 -16.34 -10.75 -8.54
C LEU A 174 -16.46 -9.47 -9.39
N MET A 175 -15.38 -9.07 -10.06
CA MET A 175 -15.36 -7.87 -10.91
C MET A 175 -16.37 -7.95 -12.05
N VAL A 176 -16.51 -9.12 -12.67
CA VAL A 176 -17.48 -9.33 -13.75
C VAL A 176 -18.90 -9.42 -13.18
N MET A 177 -19.10 -10.17 -12.10
CA MET A 177 -20.43 -10.40 -11.53
C MET A 177 -21.03 -9.17 -10.82
N LYS A 178 -20.19 -8.29 -10.26
CA LYS A 178 -20.61 -7.13 -9.46
C LYS A 178 -20.31 -5.78 -10.13
N GLY A 179 -19.89 -5.78 -11.39
CA GLY A 179 -19.66 -4.54 -12.14
C GLY A 179 -18.51 -3.69 -11.58
N ARG A 180 -17.43 -4.34 -11.10
CA ARG A 180 -16.23 -3.70 -10.53
C ARG A 180 -16.54 -2.76 -9.35
N PRO A 181 -16.96 -3.32 -8.20
CA PRO A 181 -17.26 -2.52 -7.02
C PRO A 181 -16.04 -1.72 -6.56
N HIS A 182 -16.27 -0.50 -6.08
CA HIS A 182 -15.23 0.32 -5.46
C HIS A 182 -14.96 -0.19 -4.03
N TYR A 183 -13.71 -0.06 -3.58
CA TYR A 183 -13.42 -0.25 -2.16
C TYR A 183 -14.01 0.92 -1.35
N PRO A 184 -14.45 0.70 -0.10
CA PRO A 184 -14.86 1.76 0.80
C PRO A 184 -13.71 2.73 1.02
N MET A 185 -13.90 4.03 0.76
CA MET A 185 -12.87 5.05 1.02
C MET A 185 -12.87 5.46 2.50
N ALA A 186 -14.05 5.52 3.12
CA ALA A 186 -14.21 5.76 4.56
C ALA A 186 -13.51 4.68 5.39
N GLY A 187 -12.76 5.09 6.42
CA GLY A 187 -12.06 4.16 7.31
C GLY A 187 -10.87 3.41 6.68
N SER A 188 -10.64 3.55 5.37
CA SER A 188 -9.60 2.82 4.65
C SER A 188 -8.27 3.55 4.61
N CYS A 189 -7.20 2.76 4.67
CA CYS A 189 -5.83 3.13 4.43
C CYS A 189 -5.31 2.20 3.33
N VAL A 190 -4.76 2.72 2.24
CA VAL A 190 -4.14 1.95 1.17
C VAL A 190 -2.64 2.13 1.29
N VAL A 191 -1.88 1.06 1.55
CA VAL A 191 -0.41 1.16 1.60
C VAL A 191 0.18 0.49 0.37
N THR A 192 0.91 1.30 -0.40
CA THR A 192 1.53 0.91 -1.67
C THR A 192 3.04 0.92 -1.52
N ASP A 193 3.67 -0.24 -1.72
CA ASP A 193 5.13 -0.39 -1.69
C ASP A 193 5.73 -0.24 -3.09
N LEU A 194 6.33 0.91 -3.35
CA LEU A 194 7.04 1.22 -4.59
C LEU A 194 8.56 1.05 -4.44
N THR A 195 9.06 0.57 -3.30
CA THR A 195 10.50 0.40 -3.03
C THR A 195 11.17 -0.66 -3.92
N ARG A 196 10.37 -1.44 -4.67
CA ARG A 196 10.83 -2.47 -5.61
C ARG A 196 10.41 -2.19 -7.05
N ALA A 197 9.92 -0.98 -7.34
CA ALA A 197 9.52 -0.58 -8.69
C ALA A 197 10.74 -0.34 -9.60
N GLY A 198 11.94 -0.16 -9.04
CA GLY A 198 13.18 0.02 -9.78
C GLY A 198 13.26 1.36 -10.50
N PHE A 199 12.59 2.39 -9.97
CA PHE A 199 12.62 3.72 -10.58
C PHE A 199 14.02 4.35 -10.47
N GLU A 200 14.75 4.04 -9.40
CA GLU A 200 16.14 4.43 -9.15
C GLU A 200 17.14 3.80 -10.14
N GLU A 201 16.77 2.69 -10.78
CA GLU A 201 17.61 1.98 -11.75
C GLU A 201 17.41 2.47 -13.19
N VAL A 202 16.50 3.43 -13.40
CA VAL A 202 16.26 4.02 -14.71
C VAL A 202 17.41 4.97 -15.06
N ASP A 203 18.02 4.76 -16.22
CA ASP A 203 19.12 5.57 -16.75
C ASP A 203 18.93 5.75 -18.26
N PHE A 204 18.81 6.98 -18.74
CA PHE A 204 18.61 7.28 -20.17
C PHE A 204 19.92 7.62 -20.92
N GLY A 205 21.08 7.37 -20.31
CA GLY A 205 22.41 7.68 -20.84
C GLY A 205 23.11 8.84 -20.12
N TRP A 206 22.45 9.44 -19.13
CA TRP A 206 22.95 10.58 -18.34
C TRP A 206 23.05 10.24 -16.84
N GLY A 207 22.99 8.94 -16.51
CA GLY A 207 23.13 8.42 -15.15
C GLY A 207 21.79 7.98 -14.56
N LYS A 208 21.90 7.29 -13.43
CA LYS A 208 20.74 6.74 -12.68
C LYS A 208 19.89 7.84 -12.06
N ALA A 209 18.60 7.58 -11.93
CA ALA A 209 17.67 8.49 -11.27
C ALA A 209 18.05 8.71 -9.80
N VAL A 210 18.14 9.98 -9.39
CA VAL A 210 18.37 10.38 -7.99
C VAL A 210 17.14 10.11 -7.12
N TYR A 211 15.95 10.26 -7.69
CA TYR A 211 14.67 9.96 -7.08
C TYR A 211 13.72 9.43 -8.15
N GLY A 212 12.93 8.43 -7.78
CA GLY A 212 11.92 7.85 -8.64
C GLY A 212 10.70 7.46 -7.81
N GLY A 213 9.61 8.20 -7.96
CA GLY A 213 8.43 8.03 -7.13
C GLY A 213 7.37 9.08 -7.40
N LEU A 214 6.31 9.05 -6.60
CA LEU A 214 5.19 9.97 -6.75
C LEU A 214 5.56 11.37 -6.23
N ALA A 215 5.31 12.40 -7.03
CA ALA A 215 5.54 13.79 -6.66
C ALA A 215 4.69 14.26 -5.46
N LYS A 216 3.54 13.61 -5.22
CA LYS A 216 2.66 13.88 -4.08
C LYS A 216 2.12 12.58 -3.51
N ALA A 217 1.91 12.52 -2.19
CA ALA A 217 1.14 11.45 -1.58
C ALA A 217 -0.28 11.40 -2.18
N GLY A 218 -0.82 10.20 -2.44
CA GLY A 218 -2.17 10.03 -3.00
C GLY A 218 -2.21 9.61 -4.47
N LEU A 219 -3.43 9.56 -5.01
CA LEU A 219 -3.75 9.02 -6.34
C LEU A 219 -3.70 10.05 -7.48
N GLY A 220 -3.01 11.18 -7.30
CA GLY A 220 -3.05 12.31 -8.25
C GLY A 220 -4.20 13.29 -7.99
N ALA A 221 -4.15 14.44 -8.66
CA ALA A 221 -4.57 15.76 -8.19
C ALA A 221 -6.08 16.07 -7.94
N LYS A 222 -6.97 15.10 -7.74
CA LYS A 222 -8.42 15.40 -7.53
C LYS A 222 -9.15 14.44 -6.60
N LEU A 223 -8.58 14.11 -5.44
CA LEU A 223 -9.37 13.50 -4.36
C LEU A 223 -9.59 14.55 -3.26
N PRO A 224 -10.85 14.97 -3.01
CA PRO A 224 -11.16 15.84 -1.88
C PRO A 224 -10.96 15.04 -0.58
N ALA A 225 -10.34 15.68 0.42
CA ALA A 225 -9.99 15.13 1.73
C ALA A 225 -8.86 14.07 1.75
N ALA A 226 -8.41 13.77 2.98
CA ALA A 226 -7.26 12.95 3.32
C ALA A 226 -7.15 11.70 2.43
N SER A 227 -6.18 11.69 1.52
CA SER A 227 -5.95 10.53 0.66
C SER A 227 -5.82 9.27 1.54
N PRO A 228 -6.60 8.20 1.27
CA PRO A 228 -6.42 6.94 1.97
C PRO A 228 -5.06 6.32 1.62
N CYS A 229 -4.45 6.74 0.51
CA CYS A 229 -3.21 6.17 0.01
C CYS A 229 -1.97 6.73 0.71
N VAL A 230 -1.10 5.81 1.12
CA VAL A 230 0.25 6.03 1.65
C VAL A 230 1.24 5.28 0.76
N ASN A 231 2.30 5.96 0.35
CA ASN A 231 3.29 5.38 -0.55
C ASN A 231 4.63 5.17 0.16
N LEU A 232 5.21 4.00 0.01
CA LEU A 232 6.59 3.70 0.42
C LEU A 232 7.49 3.78 -0.80
N VAL A 233 8.47 4.69 -0.79
CA VAL A 233 9.39 4.91 -1.91
C VAL A 233 10.82 4.67 -1.45
N ALA A 234 11.63 3.99 -2.26
CA ALA A 234 13.04 3.80 -1.95
C ALA A 234 13.78 5.14 -2.04
N ILE A 235 14.61 5.42 -1.04
CA ILE A 235 15.51 6.59 -1.02
C ILE A 235 16.90 6.15 -0.60
N LYS A 236 17.91 6.99 -0.83
CA LYS A 236 19.27 6.71 -0.37
C LYS A 236 19.28 6.47 1.14
N GLY A 237 19.68 5.28 1.57
CA GLY A 237 19.80 4.91 2.98
C GLY A 237 18.49 4.52 3.69
N GLY A 238 17.35 4.42 2.98
CA GLY A 238 16.09 4.06 3.63
C GLY A 238 14.86 4.09 2.73
N ILE A 239 13.72 4.43 3.34
CA ILE A 239 12.40 4.48 2.72
C ILE A 239 11.74 5.81 3.09
N ALA A 240 11.19 6.50 2.11
CA ALA A 240 10.29 7.62 2.34
C ALA A 240 8.84 7.11 2.44
N ILE A 241 8.14 7.48 3.51
CA ILE A 241 6.71 7.32 3.68
C ILE A 241 6.05 8.64 3.27
N SER A 242 5.36 8.66 2.14
CA SER A 242 4.62 9.82 1.66
C SER A 242 3.14 9.69 2.03
N ILE A 243 2.62 10.64 2.80
CA ILE A 243 1.25 10.61 3.34
C ILE A 243 0.62 12.01 3.30
N CYS A 244 -0.71 12.05 3.13
CA CYS A 244 -1.53 13.26 3.18
C CYS A 244 -2.62 13.12 4.25
N LEU A 245 -2.69 14.07 5.17
CA LEU A 245 -3.66 14.11 6.28
C LEU A 245 -4.11 15.55 6.54
N PRO A 246 -5.24 15.78 7.23
CA PRO A 246 -5.58 17.11 7.76
C PRO A 246 -4.43 17.61 8.66
N ALA A 247 -4.11 18.90 8.59
CA ALA A 247 -2.96 19.47 9.32
C ALA A 247 -2.89 19.07 10.82
N PRO A 248 -3.98 19.12 11.61
CA PRO A 248 -3.95 18.70 13.01
C PRO A 248 -3.65 17.20 13.19
N ALA A 249 -4.15 16.36 12.30
CA ALA A 249 -3.89 14.93 12.33
C ALA A 249 -2.45 14.61 11.91
N MET A 250 -1.86 15.39 11.00
CA MET A 250 -0.47 15.19 10.57
C MET A 250 0.52 15.32 11.73
N ASP A 251 0.32 16.28 12.63
CA ASP A 251 1.22 16.47 13.77
C ASP A 251 1.09 15.34 14.80
N ILE A 252 -0.13 14.81 15.00
CA ILE A 252 -0.35 13.63 15.85
C ILE A 252 0.29 12.39 15.20
N PHE A 253 0.11 12.22 13.89
CA PHE A 253 0.69 11.12 13.14
C PHE A 253 2.23 11.11 13.24
N ALA A 254 2.87 12.27 13.07
CA ALA A 254 4.31 12.41 13.19
C ALA A 254 4.80 11.98 14.57
N LYS A 255 4.16 12.48 15.64
CA LYS A 255 4.51 12.13 17.03
C LYS A 255 4.35 10.63 17.32
N GLU A 256 3.24 10.02 16.88
CA GLU A 256 3.04 8.59 17.03
C GLU A 256 4.11 7.79 16.27
N LEU A 257 4.39 8.16 15.02
CA LEU A 257 5.39 7.46 14.22
C LEU A 257 6.79 7.56 14.84
N GLU A 258 7.17 8.72 15.37
CA GLU A 258 8.43 8.94 16.09
C GLU A 258 8.51 8.13 17.38
N PHE A 259 7.43 8.07 18.16
CA PHE A 259 7.37 7.31 19.39
C PHE A 259 7.68 5.82 19.16
N HIS A 260 7.14 5.23 18.10
CA HIS A 260 7.41 3.81 17.77
C HIS A 260 8.77 3.60 17.12
N SER A 261 9.27 4.55 16.31
CA SER A 261 10.54 4.41 15.59
C SER A 261 11.77 4.84 16.39
N LYS A 262 11.57 5.56 17.51
CA LYS A 262 12.59 6.19 18.38
C LYS A 262 13.46 7.27 17.72
N SER A 263 13.12 7.70 16.50
CA SER A 263 13.65 8.88 15.78
C SER A 263 13.15 8.88 14.34
N LEU A 264 12.76 10.04 13.79
CA LEU A 264 12.48 10.24 12.36
C LEU A 264 13.22 11.47 11.83
N PHE A 265 13.52 11.45 10.54
CA PHE A 265 13.80 12.66 9.79
C PHE A 265 12.55 13.04 9.00
N ILE A 266 11.98 14.20 9.34
CA ILE A 266 10.89 14.81 8.58
C ILE A 266 11.52 15.64 7.47
N SER A 267 11.28 15.27 6.21
CA SER A 267 11.65 16.11 5.08
C SER A 267 10.45 16.99 4.74
N SER A 268 10.63 18.31 4.84
CA SER A 268 9.66 19.29 4.35
C SER A 268 9.84 19.45 2.83
N GLY A 269 9.23 18.55 2.07
CA GLY A 269 9.11 18.64 0.61
C GLY A 269 10.36 18.24 -0.17
N LEU A 270 10.15 17.38 -1.17
CA LEU A 270 10.86 17.42 -2.45
C LEU A 270 9.96 18.16 -3.44
#